data_AF-A0A433IZ15-F1
#
_entry.id   AF-A0A433IZ15-F1
#
_cell.length_a   1.000
_cell.length_b   1.000
_cell.length_c   1.000
_cell.angle_alpha   90.00
_cell.angle_beta   90.00
_cell.angle_gamma   90.00
#
_symmetry.space_group_name_H-M   'P 1'
#
loop_
_entity.id
_entity.type
_entity.pdbx_description
1 polymer ?
#
loop_
_entity_poly.entity_id
_entity_poly.type
_entity_poly.pdbx_seq_one_letter_code
_entity_poly.pdbx_strand_id
1 'polypeptide(L)'
;YLAAVKEANGAAMSIGRVSSFLDVYIERDLKEGVLTEAEAQELIDQFVIKLRLVRFLRTPEYDQLFSGDPTWVTECLGGMALDGRTLVTKNNFRMLNTLHNLGPA
;
A
#
# COMPACT_ATOMS: atom_id res chain seq x y z
N TYR A 1 7.62 -7.49 3.73
CA TYR A 1 8.00 -6.42 2.78
C TYR A 1 9.32 -5.75 3.14
N LEU A 2 9.47 -5.13 4.33
CA LEU A 2 10.71 -4.41 4.71
C LEU A 2 11.99 -5.25 4.56
N ALA A 3 11.98 -6.52 4.97
CA ALA A 3 13.12 -7.41 4.79
C ALA A 3 13.48 -7.59 3.30
N ALA A 4 12.49 -7.79 2.44
CA ALA A 4 12.69 -7.98 1.00
C ALA A 4 13.37 -6.76 0.35
N VAL A 5 12.93 -5.54 0.67
CA VAL A 5 13.55 -4.30 0.15
C VAL A 5 14.87 -3.92 0.82
N LYS A 6 15.25 -4.63 1.89
CA LYS A 6 16.58 -4.53 2.50
C LYS A 6 17.58 -5.55 1.95
N GLU A 7 17.08 -6.66 1.43
CA GLU A 7 17.88 -7.76 0.89
C GLU A 7 18.07 -7.67 -0.63
N ALA A 8 17.04 -7.23 -1.36
CA ALA A 8 17.02 -7.14 -2.81
C ALA A 8 16.72 -5.73 -3.31
N ASN A 9 17.18 -5.42 -4.52
CA ASN A 9 17.01 -4.12 -5.19
C ASN A 9 16.41 -4.27 -6.60
N GLY A 10 15.45 -5.19 -6.76
CA GLY A 10 14.75 -5.40 -8.03
C GLY A 10 14.15 -4.11 -8.59
N ALA A 11 13.94 -4.05 -9.91
CA ALA A 11 13.33 -2.88 -10.54
C ALA A 11 11.93 -2.65 -9.96
N ALA A 12 11.07 -3.67 -10.02
CA ALA A 12 9.75 -3.67 -9.41
C ALA A 12 9.72 -4.53 -8.14
N MET A 13 9.37 -3.91 -7.01
CA MET A 13 9.25 -4.56 -5.71
C MET A 13 7.82 -4.37 -5.18
N SER A 14 6.85 -5.02 -5.83
CA SER A 14 5.42 -4.84 -5.53
C SER A 14 5.05 -5.32 -4.12
N ILE A 15 4.09 -4.64 -3.49
CA ILE A 15 3.59 -4.98 -2.14
C ILE A 15 2.51 -6.08 -2.20
N GLY A 16 1.79 -6.18 -3.33
CA GLY A 16 0.86 -7.27 -3.62
C GLY A 16 -0.60 -6.85 -3.57
N ARG A 17 -1.43 -7.59 -2.83
CA ARG A 17 -2.88 -7.35 -2.65
C ARG A 17 -3.20 -7.44 -1.16
N VAL A 18 -2.95 -6.38 -0.41
CA VAL A 18 -2.98 -6.39 1.05
C VAL A 18 -4.15 -5.63 1.66
N SER A 19 -4.73 -4.63 0.98
CA SER A 19 -5.69 -3.71 1.61
C SER A 19 -6.95 -4.42 2.12
N SER A 20 -7.55 -5.31 1.32
CA SER A 20 -8.74 -6.06 1.71
C SER A 20 -8.44 -7.14 2.77
N PHE A 21 -7.21 -7.68 2.76
CA PHE A 21 -6.72 -8.57 3.82
C PHE A 21 -6.58 -7.83 5.15
N LEU A 22 -5.97 -6.65 5.14
CA LEU A 22 -5.80 -5.80 6.32
C LEU A 22 -7.13 -5.30 6.87
N ASP A 23 -8.15 -5.10 6.03
CA ASP A 23 -9.48 -4.67 6.47
C ASP A 23 -10.15 -5.69 7.41
N VAL A 24 -9.81 -6.98 7.32
CA VAL A 24 -10.33 -8.01 8.24
C VAL A 24 -9.98 -7.68 9.70
N TYR A 25 -8.77 -7.14 9.93
CA TYR A 25 -8.29 -6.76 11.25
C TYR A 25 -8.86 -5.41 11.68
N ILE A 26 -8.84 -4.43 10.78
CA ILE A 26 -9.39 -3.09 11.06
C ILE A 26 -10.88 -3.18 11.40
N GLU A 27 -11.67 -3.92 10.61
CA GLU A 27 -13.11 -4.06 10.83
C GLU A 27 -13.43 -4.78 12.14
N ARG A 28 -12.60 -5.75 12.57
CA ARG A 28 -12.73 -6.35 13.91
C ARG A 28 -12.49 -5.30 14.99
N ASP A 29 -11.38 -4.58 14.92
CA ASP A 29 -10.98 -3.62 15.95
C ASP A 29 -11.96 -2.43 16.03
N LEU A 30 -12.56 -2.03 14.90
CA LEU A 30 -13.66 -1.06 14.87
C LEU A 30 -14.93 -1.58 15.58
N LYS A 31 -15.27 -2.86 15.40
CA LYS A 31 -16.45 -3.48 16.06
C LYS A 31 -16.26 -3.68 17.55
N GLU A 32 -15.03 -3.96 17.97
CA GLU A 32 -14.65 -4.11 19.38
C GLU A 32 -14.44 -2.75 20.07
N GLY A 33 -14.46 -1.64 19.33
CA GLY A 33 -14.22 -0.30 19.85
C GLY A 33 -12.77 -0.05 20.26
N VAL A 34 -11.83 -0.85 19.74
CA VAL A 34 -10.38 -0.72 19.98
C VAL A 34 -9.77 0.37 19.10
N LEU A 35 -10.33 0.58 17.91
CA LEU A 35 -9.96 1.66 16.99
C LEU A 35 -11.18 2.51 16.64
N THR A 36 -10.92 3.79 16.39
CA THR A 36 -11.81 4.68 15.65
C THR A 36 -11.50 4.66 14.15
N GLU A 37 -12.42 5.15 13.32
CA GLU A 37 -12.18 5.27 11.88
C GLU A 37 -11.00 6.20 11.56
N ALA A 38 -10.81 7.26 12.37
CA ALA A 38 -9.69 8.19 12.20
C ALA A 38 -8.34 7.52 12.49
N GLU A 39 -8.25 6.73 13.56
CA GLU A 39 -7.04 5.97 13.89
C GLU A 39 -6.77 4.87 12.86
N ALA A 40 -7.81 4.22 12.33
CA ALA A 40 -7.67 3.28 11.24
C ALA A 40 -7.10 3.94 9.97
N GLN A 41 -7.58 5.14 9.61
CA GLN A 41 -7.01 5.91 8.49
C GLN A 41 -5.57 6.33 8.77
N GLU A 42 -5.24 6.77 9.99
CA GLU A 42 -3.87 7.14 10.36
C GLU A 42 -2.89 5.98 10.19
N LEU A 43 -3.27 4.75 10.57
CA LEU A 43 -2.45 3.56 10.37
C LEU A 43 -2.18 3.30 8.87
N ILE A 44 -3.18 3.50 8.01
CA ILE A 44 -3.02 3.36 6.56
C ILE A 44 -2.15 4.47 5.97
N ASP A 45 -2.33 5.71 6.43
CA ASP A 45 -1.49 6.83 6.02
C ASP A 45 -0.03 6.58 6.41
N GLN A 46 0.24 6.14 7.66
CA GLN A 46 1.59 5.78 8.12
C GLN A 46 2.19 4.63 7.31
N PHE A 47 1.39 3.61 6.98
CA PHE A 47 1.83 2.51 6.14
C PHE A 47 2.24 3.01 4.74
N VAL A 48 1.40 3.80 4.08
CA VAL A 48 1.68 4.38 2.76
C VAL A 48 2.88 5.32 2.78
N ILE A 49 3.05 6.13 3.83
CA ILE A 49 4.25 6.97 4.02
C ILE A 49 5.50 6.08 3.95
N LYS A 50 5.52 4.92 4.63
CA LYS A 50 6.69 4.02 4.58
C LYS A 50 6.90 3.41 3.20
N LEU A 51 5.83 3.09 2.47
CA LEU A 51 5.94 2.61 1.09
C LEU A 51 6.51 3.68 0.16
N ARG A 52 6.10 4.95 0.30
CA ARG A 52 6.60 6.09 -0.49
C ARG A 52 8.07 6.40 -0.24
N LEU A 53 8.64 5.95 0.89
CA LEU A 53 10.04 6.18 1.27
C LEU A 53 11.02 5.11 0.75
N VAL A 54 10.54 4.01 0.15
CA VAL A 54 11.43 2.97 -0.39
C VAL A 54 12.28 3.56 -1.53
N ARG A 55 13.59 3.36 -1.46
CA ARG A 55 14.57 3.86 -2.42
C ARG A 55 15.69 2.85 -2.62
N PHE A 56 16.25 2.84 -3.82
CA PHE A 56 17.39 2.00 -4.18
C PHE A 56 18.45 2.86 -4.85
N LEU A 57 19.72 2.61 -4.54
CA LEU A 57 20.82 3.27 -5.23
C LEU A 57 20.86 2.78 -6.69
N ARG A 58 20.80 3.71 -7.65
CA ARG A 58 20.81 3.45 -9.10
C ARG A 58 21.93 4.22 -9.79
N THR A 59 22.40 3.71 -10.92
CA THR A 59 23.36 4.42 -11.79
C THR A 59 22.63 5.35 -12.76
N PRO A 60 23.31 6.34 -13.36
CA PRO A 60 22.71 7.20 -14.38
C PRO A 60 22.14 6.44 -15.57
N GLU A 61 22.75 5.32 -15.99
CA GLU A 61 22.27 4.50 -17.10
C GLU A 61 20.95 3.81 -16.75
N TYR A 62 20.79 3.39 -15.50
CA TYR A 62 19.52 2.84 -15.03
C TYR A 62 18.43 3.91 -15.05
N ASP A 63 18.71 5.13 -14.58
CA ASP A 63 17.75 6.24 -14.58
C ASP A 63 17.34 6.65 -16.02
N GLN A 64 18.24 6.56 -16.99
CA GLN A 64 17.90 6.76 -18.40
C GLN A 64 16.91 5.73 -18.96
N LEU A 65 16.96 4.49 -18.46
CA LEU A 65 16.03 3.41 -18.85
C LEU A 65 14.73 3.43 -18.03
N PHE A 66 14.81 3.85 -16.76
CA PHE A 66 13.73 3.85 -15.79
C PHE A 66 13.70 5.19 -15.05
N SER A 67 13.24 6.23 -15.74
CA SER A 67 13.30 7.61 -15.26
C SER A 67 12.40 7.88 -14.05
N GLY A 68 12.87 8.73 -13.15
CA GLY A 68 12.07 9.24 -12.03
C GLY A 68 12.09 8.36 -10.79
N ASP A 69 13.15 7.55 -10.64
CA ASP A 69 13.38 6.68 -9.49
C ASP A 69 12.19 5.76 -9.12
N PRO A 70 11.64 5.01 -10.09
CA PRO A 70 10.49 4.15 -9.85
C PRO A 70 10.88 2.90 -9.04
N THR A 71 10.04 2.55 -8.07
CA THR A 71 10.18 1.35 -7.23
C THR A 71 9.07 0.31 -7.45
N TRP A 72 8.00 0.70 -8.16
CA TRP A 72 6.78 -0.08 -8.39
C TRP A 72 6.32 -0.88 -7.16
N VAL A 73 6.11 -0.16 -6.05
CA VAL A 73 5.45 -0.69 -4.84
C VAL A 73 3.95 -0.84 -5.12
N THR A 74 3.62 -1.73 -6.06
CA THR A 74 2.27 -1.91 -6.61
C THR A 74 1.37 -2.62 -5.61
N GLU A 75 0.22 -2.01 -5.34
CA GLU A 75 -0.87 -2.58 -4.56
C GLU A 75 -2.09 -2.80 -5.46
N CYS A 76 -2.69 -3.98 -5.41
CA CYS A 76 -3.91 -4.33 -6.14
C CYS A 76 -5.14 -4.07 -5.26
N LEU A 77 -6.04 -3.19 -5.70
CA LEU A 77 -7.27 -2.85 -4.96
C LEU A 77 -8.51 -3.55 -5.53
N GLY A 78 -9.50 -3.79 -4.67
CA GLY A 78 -10.83 -4.25 -5.07
C GLY A 78 -10.80 -5.61 -5.76
N GLY A 79 -11.53 -5.74 -6.88
CA GLY A 79 -11.72 -6.97 -7.65
C GLY A 79 -12.90 -7.83 -7.16
N MET A 80 -13.06 -9.02 -7.73
CA MET A 80 -14.15 -9.96 -7.41
C MET A 80 -13.57 -11.32 -6.99
N ALA A 81 -14.25 -11.98 -6.05
CA ALA A 81 -13.97 -13.36 -5.67
C ALA A 81 -14.57 -14.33 -6.69
N LEU A 82 -14.08 -15.57 -6.71
CA LEU A 82 -14.59 -16.62 -7.61
C LEU A 82 -16.05 -17.00 -7.33
N ASP A 83 -16.52 -16.73 -6.11
CA ASP A 83 -17.92 -16.92 -5.71
C ASP A 83 -18.84 -15.74 -6.10
N GLY A 84 -18.29 -14.74 -6.81
CA GLY A 84 -19.04 -13.58 -7.29
C GLY A 84 -19.15 -12.42 -6.29
N ARG A 85 -18.67 -12.56 -5.06
CA ARG A 85 -18.65 -11.43 -4.10
C ARG A 85 -17.59 -10.41 -4.48
N THR A 86 -17.84 -9.14 -4.16
CA THR A 86 -16.82 -8.10 -4.28
C THR A 86 -15.71 -8.30 -3.25
N LEU A 87 -14.48 -8.02 -3.65
CA LEU A 87 -13.31 -7.91 -2.75
C LEU A 87 -13.01 -6.44 -2.40
N VAL A 88 -13.90 -5.52 -2.80
CA VAL A 88 -13.90 -4.13 -2.35
C VAL A 88 -14.33 -4.08 -0.88
N THR A 89 -13.56 -3.36 -0.08
CA THR A 89 -13.76 -3.14 1.35
C THR A 89 -13.50 -1.67 1.71
N LYS A 90 -13.80 -1.27 2.95
CA LYS A 90 -13.54 0.10 3.43
C LYS A 90 -12.07 0.46 3.29
N ASN A 91 -11.17 -0.48 3.56
CA ASN A 91 -9.73 -0.22 3.46
C ASN A 91 -9.24 0.05 2.03
N ASN A 92 -9.94 -0.39 0.98
CA ASN A 92 -9.60 0.05 -0.38
C ASN A 92 -9.82 1.55 -0.52
N PHE A 93 -10.90 2.08 0.07
CA PHE A 93 -11.16 3.52 0.08
C PHE A 93 -10.17 4.26 0.99
N ARG A 94 -9.78 3.71 2.15
CA ARG A 94 -8.71 4.30 2.99
C ARG A 94 -7.39 4.41 2.24
N MET A 95 -7.03 3.38 1.45
CA MET A 95 -5.83 3.39 0.61
C MET A 95 -5.90 4.49 -0.45
N LEU A 96 -7.02 4.62 -1.16
CA LEU A 96 -7.24 5.70 -2.13
C LEU A 96 -7.23 7.07 -1.47
N ASN A 97 -7.80 7.18 -0.26
CA ASN A 97 -7.87 8.41 0.50
C ASN A 97 -6.49 8.95 0.92
N THR A 98 -5.45 8.11 0.92
CA THR A 98 -4.07 8.59 1.12
C THR A 98 -3.61 9.58 0.04
N LEU A 99 -4.22 9.55 -1.15
CA LEU A 99 -3.96 10.55 -2.20
C LEU A 99 -4.55 11.92 -1.86
N HIS A 100 -5.56 11.98 -0.99
CA HIS A 100 -6.10 13.22 -0.46
C HIS A 100 -5.32 13.66 0.78
N ASN A 101 -5.15 12.77 1.76
CA ASN A 101 -4.49 13.11 3.04
C ASN A 101 -3.00 13.46 2.87
N LEU A 102 -2.29 12.72 2.03
CA LEU A 102 -0.84 12.86 1.83
C LEU A 102 -0.49 13.59 0.52
N GLY A 103 -1.48 13.92 -0.30
CA GLY A 103 -1.31 14.41 -1.67
C GLY A 103 -0.78 13.35 -2.64
N PRO A 104 -0.74 13.67 -3.95
CA PRO A 104 -0.04 12.86 -4.95
C PRO A 104 1.48 12.89 -4.68
N ALA A 105 2.13 11.76 -4.93
CA ALA A 105 3.59 11.61 -4.80
C ALA A 105 4.30 11.87 -6.14
#